data_AF-A0A1X2ZN75-F1
#
_entry.id   AF-A0A1X2ZN75-F1
#
_cell.length_a   1.000
_cell.length_b   1.000
_cell.length_c   1.000
_cell.angle_alpha   90.00
_cell.angle_beta   90.00
_cell.angle_gamma   90.00
#
_symmetry.space_group_name_H-M   'P 1'
#
loop_
_entity.id
_entity.type
_entity.pdbx_description
1 polymer ?
#
loop_
_entity_poly.entity_id
_entity_poly.type
_entity_poly.pdbx_seq_one_letter_code
_entity_poly.pdbx_strand_id
1 'polypeptide(L)'
;MTLFFEALIFNYINAGSDAHAKNYAILEPVNGTLQLAPLYDIASLFAYDTQRKDRKLAMSIGGEYHWERIDLHHWQRFADSCAGHSDW
;
A
#
# COMPACT_ATOMS: atom_id res chain seq x y z
N MET A 1 -13.27 -0.33 4.73
CA MET A 1 -12.09 -0.93 5.41
C MET A 1 -11.26 -1.78 4.44
N THR A 2 -11.83 -2.60 3.56
CA THR A 2 -11.06 -3.42 2.59
C THR A 2 -10.30 -2.62 1.52
N LEU A 3 -10.84 -1.46 1.12
CA LEU A 3 -10.29 -0.63 0.02
C LEU A 3 -8.83 -0.22 0.22
N PHE A 4 -8.37 0.01 1.46
CA PHE A 4 -6.97 0.35 1.72
C PHE A 4 -6.03 -0.84 1.51
N PHE A 5 -6.44 -2.05 1.94
CA PHE A 5 -5.67 -3.26 1.70
C PHE A 5 -5.61 -3.62 0.22
N GLU A 6 -6.73 -3.45 -0.49
CA GLU A 6 -6.78 -3.61 -1.95
C GLU A 6 -5.84 -2.62 -2.64
N ALA A 7 -5.80 -1.36 -2.20
CA ALA A 7 -4.87 -0.35 -2.71
C ALA A 7 -3.40 -0.70 -2.44
N LEU A 8 -3.07 -1.25 -1.26
CA LEU A 8 -1.72 -1.70 -0.94
C LEU A 8 -1.28 -2.86 -1.84
N ILE A 9 -2.16 -3.85 -2.02
CA ILE A 9 -1.92 -5.00 -2.92
C ILE A 9 -1.76 -4.52 -4.37
N PHE A 10 -2.64 -3.61 -4.80
CA PHE A 10 -2.58 -3.03 -6.14
C PHE A 10 -1.25 -2.31 -6.40
N ASN A 11 -0.80 -1.45 -5.46
CA ASN A 11 0.47 -0.76 -5.58
C ASN A 11 1.66 -1.74 -5.57
N TYR A 12 1.60 -2.83 -4.81
CA TYR A 12 2.64 -3.88 -4.91
C TYR A 12 2.67 -4.53 -6.30
N ILE A 13 1.52 -4.97 -6.82
CA ILE A 13 1.44 -5.62 -8.14
C ILE A 13 1.90 -4.68 -9.25
N ASN A 14 1.53 -3.40 -9.16
CA ASN A 14 1.87 -2.37 -10.13
C ASN A 14 3.30 -1.81 -9.98
N ALA A 15 4.08 -2.27 -8.99
CA ALA A 15 5.35 -1.66 -8.58
C ALA A 15 5.23 -0.13 -8.37
N GLY A 16 4.15 0.30 -7.70
CA GLY A 16 3.86 1.67 -7.34
C GLY A 16 4.70 2.12 -6.15
N SER A 17 5.87 2.69 -6.43
CA SER A 17 6.84 3.11 -5.42
C SER A 17 6.50 4.40 -4.68
N ASP A 18 5.59 5.22 -5.21
CA ASP A 18 5.30 6.57 -4.68
C ASP A 18 3.98 6.66 -3.89
N ALA A 19 3.35 5.53 -3.54
CA ALA A 19 2.09 5.48 -2.82
C ALA A 19 2.23 5.82 -1.31
N HIS A 20 2.60 7.06 -0.99
CA HIS A 20 2.80 7.57 0.37
C HIS A 20 1.50 7.94 1.06
N ALA A 21 1.55 8.28 2.36
CA ALA A 21 0.36 8.68 3.12
C ALA A 21 -0.43 9.85 2.50
N LYS A 22 0.26 10.80 1.85
CA LYS A 22 -0.36 11.95 1.15
C LYS A 22 -1.13 11.56 -0.13
N ASN A 23 -0.87 10.36 -0.67
CA ASN A 23 -1.52 9.81 -1.86
C ASN A 23 -2.85 9.12 -1.51
N TYR A 24 -3.26 9.18 -0.25
CA TYR A 24 -4.55 8.72 0.23
C TYR A 24 -5.31 9.89 0.86
N ALA A 25 -6.59 9.99 0.56
CA ALA A 25 -7.48 10.97 1.15
C ALA A 25 -8.69 10.28 1.77
N ILE A 26 -9.25 10.90 2.80
CA ILE A 26 -10.52 10.49 3.40
C ILE A 26 -11.55 11.52 2.98
N LEU A 27 -12.69 11.05 2.49
CA LEU A 27 -13.85 11.90 2.24
C LEU A 27 -14.49 12.22 3.58
N GLU A 28 -14.61 13.52 3.89
CA GLU A 28 -15.35 14.00 5.05
C GLU A 28 -16.86 13.98 4.73
N PRO A 29 -17.65 13.10 5.34
CA PRO A 29 -19.08 13.03 5.07
C PRO A 29 -19.80 14.16 5.81
N VAL A 30 -20.75 14.82 5.14
CA VAL A 30 -21.66 15.80 5.79
C VAL A 30 -22.55 15.11 6.84
N ASN A 31 -22.87 13.83 6.64
CA ASN A 31 -23.49 12.92 7.60
C ASN A 31 -23.16 11.48 7.14
N GLY A 32 -22.48 10.68 7.97
CA GLY A 32 -22.21 9.27 7.65
C GLY A 32 -20.81 8.81 8.03
N THR A 33 -20.40 7.69 7.46
CA THR A 33 -19.11 7.03 7.76
C THR A 33 -17.98 7.65 6.96
N LEU A 34 -16.82 7.83 7.59
CA LEU A 34 -15.58 8.17 6.88
C LEU A 34 -15.28 7.10 5.82
N GLN A 35 -14.98 7.54 4.60
CA GLN A 35 -14.63 6.65 3.50
C GLN A 35 -13.31 7.09 2.88
N LEU A 36 -12.52 6.12 2.43
CA LEU A 36 -11.37 6.44 1.61
C LEU A 36 -11.87 7.02 0.28
N ALA A 37 -11.24 8.09 -0.19
CA ALA A 37 -11.47 8.62 -1.52
C ALA A 37 -11.03 7.59 -2.58
N PRO A 38 -11.55 7.69 -3.82
CA PRO A 38 -10.98 6.92 -4.94
C PRO A 38 -9.47 7.11 -5.02
N LEU A 39 -8.75 6.05 -5.41
CA LEU A 39 -7.30 6.12 -5.54
C LEU A 39 -6.91 7.15 -6.62
N TYR A 40 -5.87 7.93 -6.33
CA TYR A 40 -5.31 8.94 -7.21
C TYR A 40 -3.78 8.88 -7.15
N ASP A 41 -3.11 9.59 -8.08
CA ASP A 41 -1.65 9.65 -8.15
C ASP A 41 -1.00 8.23 -8.19
N ILE A 42 -1.55 7.40 -9.08
CA ILE A 42 -1.07 6.04 -9.34
C ILE A 42 -0.01 6.09 -10.43
N ALA A 43 1.17 5.54 -10.13
CA ALA A 43 2.27 5.40 -11.08
C ALA A 43 2.91 4.01 -10.97
N SER A 44 3.56 3.54 -12.03
CA SER A 44 4.29 2.27 -12.07
C SER A 44 5.76 2.49 -12.40
N LEU A 45 6.65 1.81 -11.68
CA LEU A 45 8.05 1.76 -12.03
C LEU A 45 8.35 0.97 -13.32
N PHE A 46 7.44 0.09 -13.77
CA PHE A 46 7.71 -0.79 -14.93
C PHE A 46 7.92 -0.05 -16.25
N ALA A 47 7.43 1.19 -16.36
CA ALA A 47 7.62 2.01 -17.55
C ALA A 47 9.03 2.61 -17.66
N TYR A 48 9.87 2.47 -16.63
CA TYR A 48 11.16 3.15 -16.52
C TYR A 48 12.32 2.17 -16.31
N ASP A 49 13.49 2.53 -16.82
CA ASP A 49 14.72 1.85 -16.45
C ASP A 49 15.13 2.32 -15.03
N THR A 50 15.15 1.39 -14.09
CA THR A 50 15.31 1.66 -12.66
C THR A 50 16.47 0.87 -12.08
N GLN A 51 17.26 1.48 -11.20
CA GLN A 51 18.27 0.74 -10.45
C GLN A 51 17.60 0.04 -9.27
N ARG A 52 18.21 -1.06 -8.78
CA ARG A 52 17.68 -1.82 -7.63
C ARG A 52 17.38 -0.96 -6.39
N LYS A 53 18.15 0.12 -6.18
CA LYS A 53 17.97 1.04 -5.05
C LYS A 53 16.66 1.86 -5.15
N ASP A 54 16.15 2.03 -6.37
CA ASP A 54 14.96 2.84 -6.68
C ASP A 54 13.67 2.01 -6.61
N ARG A 55 13.79 0.67 -6.57
CA ARG A 55 12.67 -0.30 -6.53
C ARG A 55 12.15 -0.53 -5.11
N LYS A 56 11.96 0.55 -4.36
CA LYS A 56 11.38 0.52 -3.01
C LYS A 56 9.94 1.02 -3.05
N LEU A 57 9.05 0.34 -2.35
CA LEU A 57 7.70 0.82 -2.10
C LEU A 57 7.73 1.96 -1.08
N ALA A 58 6.73 2.84 -1.13
CA ALA A 58 6.53 3.90 -0.15
C ALA A 58 6.16 3.35 1.24
N MET A 59 5.42 2.25 1.29
CA MET A 59 5.00 1.57 2.52
C MET A 59 5.55 0.14 2.54
N SER A 60 6.05 -0.31 3.70
CA SER A 60 6.56 -1.67 3.85
C SER A 60 5.44 -2.70 3.89
N ILE A 61 5.69 -3.88 3.33
CA ILE A 61 4.87 -5.07 3.53
C ILE A 61 5.68 -6.02 4.40
N GLY A 62 5.16 -6.36 5.58
CA GLY A 62 5.86 -7.26 6.52
C GLY A 62 7.23 -6.76 7.00
N GLY A 63 7.50 -5.46 6.87
CA GLY A 63 8.79 -4.84 7.19
C GLY A 63 9.79 -4.76 6.02
N GLU A 64 9.47 -5.25 4.83
CA GLU A 64 10.30 -5.11 3.62
C GLU A 64 9.73 -4.03 2.69
N TYR A 65 10.64 -3.24 2.13
CA TYR A 65 10.35 -2.14 1.21
C TYR A 65 10.77 -2.46 -0.21
N HIS A 66 11.82 -3.25 -0.41
CA HIS A 66 12.30 -3.62 -1.73
C HIS A 66 11.28 -4.52 -2.41
N TRP A 67 10.65 -4.00 -3.46
CA TRP A 67 9.57 -4.65 -4.18
C TRP A 67 9.94 -6.08 -4.63
N GLU A 68 11.17 -6.27 -5.14
CA GLU A 68 11.68 -7.57 -5.61
C GLU A 68 11.92 -8.60 -4.49
N ARG A 69 11.98 -8.16 -3.23
CA ARG A 69 12.29 -9.00 -2.06
C ARG A 69 11.04 -9.39 -1.27
N ILE A 70 9.91 -8.76 -1.57
CA ILE A 70 8.63 -9.08 -0.94
C ILE A 70 8.13 -10.40 -1.53
N ASP A 71 7.88 -11.35 -0.63
CA ASP A 71 7.38 -12.69 -0.91
C ASP A 71 6.25 -13.04 0.08
N LEU A 72 5.79 -14.29 0.07
CA LEU A 72 4.63 -14.72 0.84
C LEU A 72 4.79 -14.52 2.36
N HIS A 73 5.99 -14.72 2.91
CA HIS A 73 6.18 -14.60 4.37
C HIS A 73 6.04 -13.16 4.87
N HIS A 74 6.40 -12.17 4.04
CA HIS A 74 6.17 -10.76 4.35
C HIS A 74 4.67 -10.44 4.38
N TRP A 75 3.90 -10.98 3.44
CA TRP A 75 2.44 -10.82 3.42
C TRP A 75 1.75 -11.50 4.60
N GLN A 76 2.20 -12.70 4.98
CA GLN A 76 1.69 -13.39 6.17
C GLN A 76 1.95 -12.56 7.42
N ARG A 77 3.18 -12.07 7.59
CA ARG A 77 3.54 -11.22 8.72
C ARG A 77 2.73 -9.93 8.77
N PHE A 78 2.49 -9.30 7.61
CA PHE A 78 1.62 -8.13 7.50
C PHE A 78 0.19 -8.47 7.98
N ALA A 79 -0.39 -9.56 7.48
CA ALA A 79 -1.73 -10.00 7.88
C ALA A 79 -1.82 -10.29 9.38
N ASP A 80 -0.83 -10.99 9.95
CA ASP A 80 -0.76 -11.29 11.39
C ASP A 80 -0.71 -10.00 12.23
N SER A 81 0.05 -8.99 11.77
CA SER A 81 0.17 -7.69 12.46
C SER A 81 -1.14 -6.89 12.48
N CYS A 82 -1.97 -7.02 11.44
CA CYS A 82 -3.28 -6.39 11.37
C CYS A 82 -4.34 -7.17 12.17
N ALA A 83 -4.28 -8.50 12.18
CA ALA A 83 -5.21 -9.35 12.93
C ALA A 83 -5.06 -9.19 14.45
N GLY A 84 -3.83 -9.00 14.94
CA GLY A 84 -3.52 -8.77 16.36
C GLY A 84 -3.94 -7.41 16.92
N HIS A 85 -4.47 -6.51 16.08
CA HIS A 85 -4.97 -5.18 16.47
C HIS A 85 -6.51 -5.09 16.44
N SER A 86 -7.23 -6.20 16.55
CA SER A 86 -8.70 -6.28 16.46
C SER A 86 -9.47 -5.80 17.71
N ASP A 87 -8.82 -5.07 18.62
CA ASP A 87 -9.42 -4.48 19.84
C ASP A 87 -9.96 -3.04 19.63
N TRP A 88 -10.45 -2.71 18.43
CA TRP A 88 -11.20 -1.46 18.17
C TRP A 88 -12.56 -1.75 17.54
#